data_AF-A0A7Y5TSN0-F1
#
_entry.id   AF-A0A7Y5TSN0-F1
#
_cell.length_a   1.000
_cell.length_b   1.000
_cell.length_c   1.000
_cell.angle_alpha   90.00
_cell.angle_beta   90.00
_cell.angle_gamma   90.00
#
_symmetry.space_group_name_H-M   'P 1'
#
loop_
_entity.id
_entity.type
_entity.pdbx_description
1 polymer ?
#
loop_
_entity_poly.entity_id
_entity_poly.type
_entity_poly.pdbx_seq_one_letter_code
_entity_poly.pdbx_strand_id
1 'polypeptide(L)'
;MRPPSPPRRLALGLLSALVALIGCDRSTPATTGDSARASAAAAEPPEEPSPHFRNVDRKVSYVGDAACASCHARETATYRQHAMAQSFHRWTPATRVEPPLDKPLQHGPTGYSYSIAESGGQLYQVERLTSPDGKPLHELRRRIDYVMGSGQVARTYFTEENGRLFQLPLTWYRSHGWDFSPGYEISSARFDRLMPDRCIACHSSYPKAIPHLE
;
A
#
# COMPACT_ATOMS: atom_id res chain seq x y z
N MET A 1 -51.69 -17.68 20.53
CA MET A 1 -50.50 -18.55 20.40
C MET A 1 -50.73 -19.48 19.23
N ARG A 2 -49.86 -19.43 18.21
CA ARG A 2 -49.99 -20.17 16.93
C ARG A 2 -48.98 -21.33 16.97
N PRO A 3 -49.34 -22.57 16.58
CA PRO A 3 -48.39 -23.69 16.61
C PRO A 3 -47.38 -23.62 15.45
N PRO A 4 -46.17 -24.19 15.60
CA PRO A 4 -45.13 -24.15 14.57
C PRO A 4 -45.34 -25.22 13.48
N SER A 5 -45.02 -24.84 12.24
CA SER A 5 -45.04 -25.69 11.04
C SER A 5 -43.75 -26.52 10.87
N PRO A 6 -43.81 -27.73 10.28
CA PRO A 6 -42.63 -28.59 10.11
C PRO A 6 -41.78 -28.26 8.87
N PRO A 7 -40.50 -28.68 8.82
CA PRO A 7 -39.57 -28.32 7.75
C PRO A 7 -39.76 -29.15 6.48
N ARG A 8 -39.66 -28.49 5.32
CA ARG A 8 -39.66 -29.11 3.98
C ARG A 8 -38.26 -29.64 3.65
N ARG A 9 -38.18 -30.93 3.31
CA ARG A 9 -36.98 -31.57 2.74
C ARG A 9 -36.90 -31.24 1.25
N LEU A 10 -35.79 -30.61 0.80
CA LEU A 10 -35.46 -30.52 -0.62
C LEU A 10 -34.59 -31.72 -1.02
N ALA A 11 -35.06 -32.47 -2.02
CA ALA A 11 -34.32 -33.56 -2.65
C ALA A 11 -33.32 -33.00 -3.68
N LEU A 12 -32.08 -33.49 -3.62
CA LEU A 12 -31.00 -33.18 -4.56
C LEU A 12 -31.09 -34.15 -5.75
N GLY A 13 -31.39 -33.63 -6.94
CA GLY A 13 -31.41 -34.40 -8.19
C GLY A 13 -30.05 -34.38 -8.88
N LEU A 14 -29.48 -35.57 -9.10
CA LEU A 14 -28.31 -35.82 -9.96
C LEU A 14 -28.70 -35.63 -11.44
N LEU A 15 -27.92 -34.87 -12.22
CA LEU A 15 -27.96 -34.92 -13.68
C LEU A 15 -26.65 -35.47 -14.24
N SER A 16 -26.81 -36.61 -14.91
CA SER A 16 -25.78 -37.38 -15.63
C SER A 16 -25.44 -36.76 -16.98
N ALA A 17 -24.17 -36.93 -17.37
CA ALA A 17 -23.63 -36.60 -18.68
C ALA A 17 -24.23 -37.46 -19.81
N LEU A 18 -24.38 -36.87 -21.01
CA LEU A 18 -24.53 -37.63 -22.25
C LEU A 18 -23.67 -37.02 -23.36
N VAL A 19 -22.76 -37.84 -23.87
CA VAL A 19 -21.91 -37.63 -25.04
C VAL A 19 -22.72 -37.99 -26.29
N ALA A 20 -22.67 -37.18 -27.34
CA ALA A 20 -23.10 -37.57 -28.68
C ALA A 20 -22.05 -37.15 -29.72
N LEU A 21 -21.41 -38.16 -30.28
CA LEU A 21 -20.52 -38.12 -31.43
C LEU A 21 -21.34 -38.00 -32.72
N ILE A 22 -21.09 -36.97 -33.53
CA ILE A 22 -21.36 -37.01 -34.97
C ILE A 22 -20.19 -36.32 -35.67
N GLY A 23 -19.29 -37.13 -36.21
CA GLY A 23 -18.39 -36.71 -37.27
C GLY A 23 -19.05 -36.93 -38.62
N CYS A 24 -18.85 -35.99 -39.54
CA CYS A 24 -18.82 -36.27 -40.97
C CYS A 24 -17.81 -35.32 -41.63
N ASP A 25 -16.85 -35.98 -42.23
CA ASP A 25 -15.64 -35.54 -42.90
C ASP A 25 -15.94 -34.77 -44.20
N ARG A 26 -15.08 -33.82 -44.57
CA ARG A 26 -14.86 -33.33 -45.95
C ARG A 26 -13.73 -32.29 -45.99
N SER A 27 -12.51 -32.80 -46.15
CA SER A 27 -11.51 -32.36 -47.13
C SER A 27 -11.52 -30.89 -47.56
N THR A 28 -10.56 -30.11 -47.04
CA THR A 28 -9.89 -29.05 -47.82
C THR A 28 -8.41 -28.98 -47.40
N PRO A 29 -7.50 -28.63 -48.34
CA PRO A 29 -6.07 -28.88 -48.19
C PRO A 29 -5.44 -27.92 -47.20
N ALA A 30 -4.45 -28.42 -46.45
CA ALA A 30 -3.53 -27.61 -45.68
C ALA A 30 -2.81 -26.63 -46.63
N THR A 31 -3.30 -25.40 -46.72
CA THR A 31 -2.51 -24.26 -47.15
C THR A 31 -1.70 -23.83 -45.95
N THR A 32 -0.40 -24.14 -46.00
CA THR A 32 0.63 -23.52 -45.16
C THR A 32 0.67 -22.03 -45.49
N GLY A 33 -0.28 -21.29 -44.91
CA GLY A 33 -0.27 -19.84 -44.86
C GLY A 33 0.61 -19.43 -43.69
N ASP A 34 1.87 -19.19 -44.01
CA ASP A 34 2.85 -18.53 -43.18
C ASP A 34 2.26 -17.19 -42.69
N SER A 35 1.60 -17.21 -41.54
CA SER A 35 1.13 -16.00 -40.87
C SER A 35 2.22 -15.56 -39.91
N ALA A 36 3.34 -15.18 -40.50
CA ALA A 36 4.18 -14.13 -39.95
C ALA A 36 3.29 -12.88 -39.78
N ARG A 37 2.57 -12.80 -38.66
CA ARG A 37 2.15 -11.52 -38.11
C ARG A 37 3.44 -10.79 -37.78
N ALA A 38 3.98 -10.09 -38.76
CA ALA A 38 4.85 -8.97 -38.51
C ALA A 38 4.13 -8.15 -37.43
N SER A 39 4.72 -8.08 -36.24
CA SER A 39 4.34 -7.08 -35.28
C SER A 39 4.59 -5.77 -35.99
N ALA A 40 3.54 -5.18 -36.55
CA ALA A 40 3.60 -3.80 -36.97
C ALA A 40 4.11 -3.05 -35.75
N ALA A 41 5.31 -2.47 -35.87
CA ALA A 41 5.81 -1.54 -34.89
C ALA A 41 4.66 -0.55 -34.64
N ALA A 42 4.25 -0.42 -33.38
CA ALA A 42 3.23 0.55 -33.01
C ALA A 42 3.65 1.87 -33.64
N ALA A 43 2.77 2.45 -34.47
CA ALA A 43 3.04 3.74 -35.09
C ALA A 43 3.45 4.71 -33.98
N GLU A 44 4.57 5.41 -34.18
CA GLU A 44 4.98 6.45 -33.24
C GLU A 44 3.82 7.44 -33.10
N PRO A 45 3.41 7.77 -31.86
CA PRO A 45 2.35 8.75 -31.67
C PRO A 45 2.76 10.06 -32.36
N PRO A 46 1.83 10.76 -33.02
CA PRO A 46 2.14 12.01 -33.69
C PRO A 46 2.83 12.96 -32.71
N GLU A 47 3.96 13.52 -33.14
CA GLU A 47 4.74 14.52 -32.41
C GLU A 47 3.97 15.85 -32.43
N GLU A 48 2.83 15.90 -31.73
CA GLU A 48 2.29 17.19 -31.35
C GLU A 48 3.31 17.84 -30.42
N PRO A 49 3.71 19.10 -30.64
CA PRO A 49 4.64 19.78 -29.75
C PRO A 49 3.92 19.97 -28.42
N SER A 50 4.03 18.97 -27.54
CA SER A 50 3.75 19.12 -26.13
C SER A 50 4.54 20.35 -25.69
N PRO A 51 3.90 21.37 -25.11
CA PRO A 51 4.60 22.57 -24.72
C PRO A 51 5.84 22.17 -23.93
N HIS A 52 7.01 22.60 -24.39
CA HIS A 52 8.26 22.26 -23.73
C HIS A 52 8.30 22.96 -22.37
N PHE A 53 7.81 22.25 -21.36
CA PHE A 53 7.77 22.71 -19.99
C PHE A 53 9.18 22.78 -19.43
N ARG A 54 9.73 23.98 -19.30
CA ARG A 54 11.10 24.21 -18.78
C ARG A 54 11.34 23.56 -17.42
N ASN A 55 10.29 23.39 -16.62
CA ASN A 55 10.34 22.80 -15.29
C ASN A 55 10.45 21.26 -15.27
N VAL A 56 10.34 20.58 -16.41
CA VAL A 56 10.58 19.12 -16.52
C VAL A 56 11.73 18.77 -17.46
N ASP A 57 12.51 19.77 -17.90
CA ASP A 57 13.72 19.56 -18.69
C ASP A 57 14.75 18.75 -17.89
N ARG A 58 15.45 17.81 -18.53
CA ARG A 58 16.46 16.97 -17.88
C ARG A 58 17.62 17.77 -17.26
N LYS A 59 17.86 18.99 -17.72
CA LYS A 59 18.92 19.89 -17.22
C LYS A 59 18.51 20.61 -15.94
N VAL A 60 17.21 20.66 -15.59
CA VAL A 60 16.77 21.30 -14.35
C VAL A 60 16.79 20.31 -13.18
N SER A 61 17.19 20.80 -12.01
CA SER A 61 17.26 20.01 -10.78
C SER A 61 16.26 20.51 -9.76
N TYR A 62 15.77 19.59 -8.92
CA TYR A 62 14.95 19.95 -7.76
C TYR A 62 15.81 20.69 -6.73
N VAL A 63 15.43 21.92 -6.39
CA VAL A 63 16.20 22.81 -5.49
C VAL A 63 15.74 22.79 -4.02
N GLY A 64 14.64 22.09 -3.72
CA GLY A 64 14.02 22.09 -2.38
C GLY A 64 13.21 23.36 -2.08
N ASP A 65 12.30 23.26 -1.12
CA ASP A 65 11.44 24.37 -0.71
C ASP A 65 12.19 25.50 0.00
N ALA A 66 13.30 25.17 0.69
CA ALA A 66 14.12 26.13 1.42
C ALA A 66 14.72 27.21 0.51
N ALA A 67 15.03 26.88 -0.76
CA ALA A 67 15.54 27.84 -1.74
C ALA A 67 14.55 28.97 -2.05
N CYS A 68 13.24 28.71 -1.88
CA CYS A 68 12.18 29.67 -2.14
C CYS A 68 12.00 30.68 -0.98
N ALA A 69 12.45 30.34 0.24
CA ALA A 69 12.08 31.05 1.46
C ALA A 69 12.69 32.45 1.58
N SER A 70 13.83 32.72 0.94
CA SER A 70 14.49 34.04 0.98
C SER A 70 13.67 35.13 0.27
N CYS A 71 12.95 34.77 -0.80
CA CYS A 71 12.10 35.69 -1.55
C CYS A 71 10.60 35.51 -1.24
N HIS A 72 10.17 34.30 -0.87
CA HIS A 72 8.77 33.92 -0.63
C HIS A 72 8.56 33.41 0.79
N ALA A 73 9.01 34.18 1.79
CA ALA A 73 8.99 33.77 3.19
C ALA A 73 7.57 33.48 3.71
N ARG A 74 6.58 34.30 3.34
CA ARG A 74 5.20 34.13 3.80
C ARG A 74 4.54 32.89 3.17
N GLU A 75 4.71 32.70 1.88
CA GLU A 75 4.12 31.60 1.12
C GLU A 75 4.72 30.27 1.58
N THR A 76 6.04 30.19 1.76
CA THR A 76 6.70 29.00 2.30
C THR A 76 6.27 28.69 3.73
N ALA A 77 6.19 29.70 4.61
CA ALA A 77 5.72 29.52 5.99
C ALA A 77 4.27 29.02 6.04
N THR A 78 3.40 29.56 5.19
CA THR A 78 1.99 29.15 5.11
C THR A 78 1.86 27.74 4.51
N TYR A 79 2.56 27.46 3.43
CA TYR A 79 2.52 26.17 2.74
C TYR A 79 3.00 25.03 3.64
N ARG A 80 4.03 25.24 4.47
CA ARG A 80 4.53 24.23 5.43
C ARG A 80 3.48 23.78 6.45
N GLN A 81 2.47 24.60 6.72
CA GLN A 81 1.34 24.25 7.59
C GLN A 81 0.22 23.53 6.85
N HIS A 82 0.24 23.55 5.50
CA HIS A 82 -0.77 22.93 4.68
C HIS A 82 -0.58 21.40 4.62
N ALA A 83 -1.70 20.66 4.56
CA ALA A 83 -1.69 19.19 4.55
C ALA A 83 -0.85 18.59 3.41
N MET A 84 -0.81 19.27 2.26
CA MET A 84 0.01 18.86 1.11
C MET A 84 1.51 18.88 1.42
N ALA A 85 2.01 19.86 2.17
CA ALA A 85 3.43 19.92 2.55
C ALA A 85 3.81 18.86 3.60
N GLN A 86 2.80 18.21 4.18
CA GLN A 86 2.94 17.18 5.22
C GLN A 86 2.45 15.81 4.71
N SER A 87 2.38 15.61 3.39
CA SER A 87 1.92 14.37 2.76
C SER A 87 2.88 13.20 2.98
N PHE A 88 4.18 13.48 3.14
CA PHE A 88 5.21 12.50 3.48
C PHE A 88 6.39 13.17 4.17
N HIS A 89 6.80 12.67 5.34
CA HIS A 89 7.94 13.21 6.09
C HIS A 89 8.55 12.17 7.02
N ARG A 90 9.76 12.43 7.54
CA ARG A 90 10.34 11.62 8.62
C ARG A 90 9.51 11.77 9.89
N TRP A 91 9.36 10.69 10.63
CA TRP A 91 8.83 10.76 11.98
C TRP A 91 9.91 11.31 12.93
N THR A 92 9.53 12.24 13.78
CA THR A 92 10.36 12.77 14.87
C THR A 92 9.46 13.06 16.08
N PRO A 93 10.02 13.15 17.31
CA PRO A 93 9.27 13.59 18.48
C PRO A 93 8.51 14.91 18.27
N ALA A 94 9.12 15.86 17.56
CA ALA A 94 8.52 17.18 17.28
C ALA A 94 7.33 17.11 16.32
N THR A 95 7.24 16.06 15.51
CA THR A 95 6.14 15.85 14.55
C THR A 95 5.04 14.94 15.07
N ARG A 96 5.20 14.36 16.28
CA ARG A 96 4.23 13.42 16.85
C ARG A 96 2.88 14.08 17.06
N VAL A 97 1.82 13.39 16.64
CA VAL A 97 0.42 13.78 16.94
C VAL A 97 -0.36 12.64 17.60
N GLU A 98 0.24 11.46 17.65
CA GLU A 98 -0.41 10.23 18.03
C GLU A 98 -0.41 10.07 19.56
N PRO A 99 -1.59 9.82 20.17
CA PRO A 99 -1.64 9.41 21.56
C PRO A 99 -1.05 8.01 21.74
N PRO A 100 -0.70 7.61 22.97
CA PRO A 100 -0.40 6.22 23.29
C PRO A 100 -1.55 5.27 22.89
N LEU A 101 -1.20 4.02 22.61
CA LEU A 101 -2.19 2.96 22.43
C LEU A 101 -2.36 2.20 23.75
N ASP A 102 -3.52 2.34 24.39
CA ASP A 102 -3.77 1.78 25.72
C ASP A 102 -3.79 0.26 25.75
N LYS A 103 -4.31 -0.37 24.68
CA LYS A 103 -4.44 -1.83 24.57
C LYS A 103 -3.96 -2.30 23.20
N PRO A 104 -3.18 -3.40 23.12
CA PRO A 104 -2.78 -3.95 21.83
C PRO A 104 -3.99 -4.31 20.96
N LEU A 105 -3.91 -4.02 19.65
CA LEU A 105 -4.89 -4.48 18.67
C LEU A 105 -4.66 -5.94 18.35
N GLN A 106 -5.73 -6.72 18.36
CA GLN A 106 -5.68 -8.16 18.07
C GLN A 106 -6.02 -8.43 16.62
N HIS A 107 -5.13 -9.12 15.91
CA HIS A 107 -5.36 -9.56 14.55
C HIS A 107 -5.93 -10.98 14.55
N GLY A 108 -7.26 -11.05 14.61
CA GLY A 108 -8.04 -12.29 14.74
C GLY A 108 -7.58 -13.45 13.84
N PRO A 109 -7.39 -13.25 12.52
CA PRO A 109 -7.00 -14.33 11.61
C PRO A 109 -5.66 -15.01 11.92
N THR A 110 -4.74 -14.30 12.58
CA THR A 110 -3.38 -14.80 12.83
C THR A 110 -3.05 -15.01 14.31
N GLY A 111 -3.84 -14.43 15.22
CA GLY A 111 -3.55 -14.42 16.66
C GLY A 111 -2.45 -13.44 17.09
N TYR A 112 -1.78 -12.74 16.18
CA TYR A 112 -0.84 -11.69 16.53
C TYR A 112 -1.54 -10.49 17.17
N SER A 113 -0.88 -9.87 18.14
CA SER A 113 -1.25 -8.59 18.71
C SER A 113 -0.25 -7.51 18.33
N TYR A 114 -0.71 -6.29 18.14
CA TYR A 114 0.11 -5.14 17.74
C TYR A 114 -0.05 -4.01 18.76
N SER A 115 1.07 -3.46 19.21
CA SER A 115 1.12 -2.38 20.20
C SER A 115 2.08 -1.27 19.77
N ILE A 116 1.96 -0.11 20.39
CA ILE A 116 2.91 1.00 20.20
C ILE A 116 3.83 1.05 21.42
N ALA A 117 5.14 1.10 21.17
CA ALA A 117 6.14 1.28 22.21
C ALA A 117 7.00 2.50 21.94
N GLU A 118 7.43 3.18 22.99
CA GLU A 118 8.35 4.31 22.92
C GLU A 118 9.67 3.93 23.59
N SER A 119 10.80 4.25 22.95
CA SER A 119 12.13 4.01 23.51
C SER A 119 13.14 4.94 22.86
N GLY A 120 13.98 5.62 23.67
CA GLY A 120 15.02 6.51 23.14
C GLY A 120 14.48 7.67 22.28
N GLY A 121 13.28 8.17 22.58
CA GLY A 121 12.62 9.22 21.78
C GLY A 121 12.16 8.74 20.40
N GLN A 122 12.03 7.43 20.18
CA GLN A 122 11.52 6.83 18.96
C GLN A 122 10.25 6.03 19.24
N LEU A 123 9.34 6.01 18.27
CA LEU A 123 8.17 5.13 18.30
C LEU A 123 8.44 3.84 17.54
N TYR A 124 7.83 2.77 18.03
CA TYR A 124 7.91 1.43 17.48
C TYR A 124 6.52 0.83 17.41
N GLN A 125 6.26 0.10 16.33
CA GLN A 125 5.18 -0.89 16.34
C GLN A 125 5.75 -2.24 16.78
N VAL A 126 5.04 -2.90 17.67
CA VAL A 126 5.48 -4.15 18.30
C VAL A 126 4.42 -5.21 18.08
N GLU A 127 4.78 -6.23 17.31
CA GLU A 127 4.01 -7.44 17.10
C GLU A 127 4.37 -8.48 18.17
N ARG A 128 3.38 -9.16 18.73
CA ARG A 128 3.57 -10.26 19.68
C ARG A 128 2.64 -11.42 19.37
N LEU A 129 3.11 -12.63 19.68
CA LEU A 129 2.28 -13.82 19.80
C LEU A 129 2.48 -14.42 21.18
N THR A 130 1.38 -14.77 21.84
CA THR A 130 1.40 -15.43 23.15
C THR A 130 0.70 -16.78 23.07
N SER A 131 1.16 -17.74 23.87
CA SER A 131 0.49 -19.02 24.04
C SER A 131 -0.82 -18.88 24.81
N PRO A 132 -1.71 -19.91 24.81
CA PRO A 132 -2.94 -19.88 25.59
C PRO A 132 -2.73 -19.70 27.11
N ASP A 133 -1.60 -20.13 27.66
CA ASP A 133 -1.19 -19.93 29.06
C ASP A 133 -0.48 -18.58 29.29
N GLY A 134 -0.46 -17.69 28.30
CA GLY A 134 0.03 -16.31 28.41
C GLY A 134 1.55 -16.15 28.29
N LYS A 135 2.29 -17.20 27.90
CA LYS A 135 3.73 -17.12 27.70
C LYS A 135 4.06 -16.45 26.36
N PRO A 136 5.11 -15.61 26.29
CA PRO A 136 5.54 -15.03 25.02
C PRO A 136 6.11 -16.12 24.12
N LEU A 137 5.59 -16.20 22.89
CA LEU A 137 6.10 -17.11 21.85
C LEU A 137 6.90 -16.36 20.78
N HIS A 138 6.54 -15.10 20.54
CA HIS A 138 7.18 -14.27 19.52
C HIS A 138 7.05 -12.79 19.89
N GLU A 139 8.08 -12.01 19.59
CA GLU A 139 8.06 -10.56 19.61
C GLU A 139 8.88 -10.02 18.44
N LEU A 140 8.32 -9.06 17.72
CA LEU A 140 9.02 -8.34 16.66
C LEU A 140 8.72 -6.85 16.76
N ARG A 141 9.77 -6.04 16.67
CA ARG A 141 9.69 -4.58 16.77
C ARG A 141 10.21 -3.94 15.50
N ARG A 142 9.50 -2.93 15.00
CA ARG A 142 9.95 -2.05 13.91
C ARG A 142 9.77 -0.60 14.30
N ARG A 143 10.80 0.21 14.00
CA ARG A 143 10.79 1.65 14.26
C ARG A 143 9.86 2.32 13.25
N ILE A 144 9.20 3.39 13.69
CA ILE A 144 8.48 4.30 12.81
C ILE A 144 9.51 5.31 12.27
N ASP A 145 9.89 5.18 11.00
CA ASP A 145 10.87 6.04 10.34
C ASP A 145 10.23 7.20 9.58
N TYR A 146 9.14 6.90 8.87
CA TYR A 146 8.44 7.84 8.01
C TYR A 146 6.94 7.80 8.25
N VAL A 147 6.30 8.91 7.91
CA VAL A 147 4.86 9.14 7.99
C VAL A 147 4.36 9.49 6.61
N MET A 148 3.26 8.86 6.20
CA MET A 148 2.46 9.26 5.05
C MET A 148 1.12 9.82 5.53
N GLY A 149 0.79 11.01 5.06
CA GLY A 149 -0.40 11.76 5.43
C GLY A 149 -0.13 12.81 6.50
N SER A 150 -0.84 13.94 6.40
CA SER A 150 -0.70 15.06 7.35
C SER A 150 -1.26 14.77 8.74
N GLY A 151 -2.08 13.72 8.86
CA GLY A 151 -2.90 13.47 10.04
C GLY A 151 -4.23 14.22 10.04
N GLN A 152 -4.61 14.93 8.98
CA GLN A 152 -5.98 15.47 8.87
C GLN A 152 -7.03 14.36 8.73
N VAL A 153 -6.67 13.26 8.06
CA VAL A 153 -7.50 12.05 7.96
C VAL A 153 -6.83 10.91 8.71
N ALA A 154 -5.59 10.60 8.32
CA ALA A 154 -4.80 9.53 8.91
C ALA A 154 -3.29 9.79 8.76
N ARG A 155 -2.51 8.99 9.47
CA ARG A 155 -1.06 8.84 9.33
C ARG A 155 -0.72 7.37 9.27
N THR A 156 -0.22 6.95 8.11
CA THR A 156 0.32 5.60 7.89
C THR A 156 1.82 5.64 8.07
N TYR A 157 2.38 4.63 8.72
CA TYR A 157 3.77 4.61 9.12
C TYR A 157 4.59 3.63 8.31
N PHE A 158 5.86 3.95 8.14
CA PHE A 158 6.81 3.12 7.39
C PHE A 158 8.10 2.97 8.19
N THR A 159 8.71 1.79 8.09
CA THR A 159 10.12 1.59 8.46
C THR A 159 10.97 1.55 7.20
N GLU A 160 12.21 2.02 7.30
CA GLU A 160 13.20 1.93 6.23
C GLU A 160 14.20 0.82 6.53
N GLU A 161 14.37 -0.08 5.57
CA GLU A 161 15.38 -1.14 5.61
C GLU A 161 16.06 -1.21 4.24
N ASN A 162 17.39 -1.06 4.23
CA ASN A 162 18.21 -1.11 3.00
C ASN A 162 17.69 -0.20 1.87
N GLY A 163 17.24 1.02 2.22
CA GLY A 163 16.72 1.99 1.25
C GLY A 163 15.31 1.68 0.74
N ARG A 164 14.64 0.64 1.25
CA ARG A 164 13.25 0.30 0.95
C ARG A 164 12.35 0.68 2.10
N LEU A 165 11.13 1.10 1.77
CA LEU A 165 10.14 1.50 2.76
C LEU A 165 9.07 0.41 2.89
N PHE A 166 8.87 -0.07 4.11
CA PHE A 166 7.89 -1.09 4.43
C PHE A 166 6.77 -0.48 5.26
N GLN A 167 5.53 -0.60 4.80
CA GLN A 167 4.36 -0.13 5.52
C GLN A 167 4.20 -0.94 6.81
N LEU A 168 3.93 -0.25 7.91
CA LEU A 168 3.73 -0.87 9.21
C LEU A 168 2.26 -1.28 9.43
N PRO A 169 2.00 -2.30 10.27
CA PRO A 169 0.66 -2.87 10.49
C PRO A 169 -0.41 -1.92 11.02
N LEU A 170 -0.05 -0.86 11.74
CA LEU A 170 -0.99 0.08 12.33
C LEU A 170 -0.90 1.46 11.65
N THR A 171 -2.06 2.08 11.49
CA THR A 171 -2.26 3.47 11.04
C THR A 171 -2.97 4.23 12.14
N TRP A 172 -2.63 5.50 12.34
CA TRP A 172 -3.38 6.38 13.22
C TRP A 172 -4.40 7.17 12.41
N TYR A 173 -5.68 7.02 12.72
CA TYR A 173 -6.78 7.74 12.11
C TYR A 173 -7.28 8.83 13.05
N ARG A 174 -7.53 10.03 12.52
CA ARG A 174 -8.04 11.14 13.34
C ARG A 174 -9.40 10.84 13.97
N SER A 175 -10.23 10.05 13.30
CA SER A 175 -11.61 9.79 13.73
C SER A 175 -11.73 8.78 14.87
N HIS A 176 -10.82 7.80 14.95
CA HIS A 176 -10.94 6.69 15.90
C HIS A 176 -9.61 6.22 16.50
N GLY A 177 -8.50 6.90 16.23
CA GLY A 177 -7.19 6.58 16.78
C GLY A 177 -6.48 5.47 16.02
N TRP A 178 -5.72 4.66 16.75
CA TRP A 178 -4.94 3.56 16.17
C TRP A 178 -5.85 2.43 15.70
N ASP A 179 -5.69 2.04 14.44
CA ASP A 179 -6.30 0.85 13.88
C ASP A 179 -5.34 0.19 12.88
N PHE A 180 -5.73 -0.93 12.30
CA PHE A 180 -4.96 -1.59 11.27
C PHE A 180 -4.79 -0.69 10.03
N SER A 181 -3.60 -0.78 9.44
CA SER A 181 -3.29 -0.21 8.14
C SER A 181 -4.26 -0.78 7.10
N PRO A 182 -4.72 -0.01 6.09
CA PRO A 182 -5.74 -0.48 5.17
C PRO A 182 -5.41 -1.83 4.52
N GLY A 183 -6.29 -2.82 4.74
CA GLY A 183 -6.21 -4.17 4.18
C GLY A 183 -5.47 -5.18 5.05
N TYR A 184 -4.84 -4.75 6.16
CA TYR A 184 -4.15 -5.65 7.07
C TYR A 184 -5.10 -6.60 7.79
N GLU A 185 -6.34 -6.21 8.00
CA GLU A 185 -7.39 -7.02 8.64
C GLU A 185 -7.77 -8.25 7.82
N ILE A 186 -7.58 -8.18 6.50
CA ILE A 186 -7.91 -9.23 5.54
C ILE A 186 -6.66 -10.02 5.16
N SER A 187 -5.56 -9.32 4.86
CA SER A 187 -4.29 -9.90 4.44
C SER A 187 -3.14 -9.13 5.09
N SER A 188 -2.74 -9.59 6.27
CA SER A 188 -1.60 -9.01 6.98
C SER A 188 -0.28 -9.53 6.39
N ALA A 189 0.45 -8.62 5.75
CA ALA A 189 1.84 -8.83 5.37
C ALA A 189 2.81 -8.51 6.53
N ARG A 190 2.30 -8.34 7.77
CA ARG A 190 3.10 -8.00 8.96
C ARG A 190 4.02 -6.80 8.66
N PHE A 191 5.33 -6.94 8.82
CA PHE A 191 6.29 -5.88 8.54
C PHE A 191 6.90 -5.95 7.14
N ASP A 192 6.41 -6.82 6.25
CA ASP A 192 7.02 -7.11 4.95
C ASP A 192 6.27 -6.46 3.76
N ARG A 193 5.31 -5.56 4.04
CA ARG A 193 4.57 -4.84 2.97
C ARG A 193 5.42 -3.73 2.36
N LEU A 194 6.14 -4.05 1.30
CA LEU A 194 6.91 -3.07 0.53
C LEU A 194 6.01 -1.97 -0.04
N MET A 195 6.38 -0.71 0.14
CA MET A 195 5.75 0.42 -0.53
C MET A 195 6.21 0.48 -1.99
N PRO A 196 5.29 0.39 -2.98
CA PRO A 196 5.67 0.50 -4.37
C PRO A 196 5.95 1.97 -4.74
N ASP A 197 6.89 2.18 -5.67
CA ASP A 197 7.34 3.51 -6.12
C ASP A 197 6.19 4.44 -6.58
N ARG A 198 5.15 3.86 -7.18
CA ARG A 198 3.98 4.62 -7.63
C ARG A 198 3.27 5.36 -6.50
N CYS A 199 3.33 4.84 -5.27
CA CYS A 199 2.70 5.48 -4.12
C CYS A 199 3.47 6.72 -3.70
N ILE A 200 4.79 6.64 -3.60
CA ILE A 200 5.60 7.77 -3.14
C ILE A 200 5.67 8.88 -4.19
N ALA A 201 5.55 8.55 -5.49
CA ALA A 201 5.56 9.53 -6.58
C ALA A 201 4.48 10.61 -6.43
N CYS A 202 3.29 10.26 -5.91
CA CYS A 202 2.22 11.22 -5.66
C CYS A 202 2.30 11.90 -4.28
N HIS A 203 2.98 11.29 -3.31
CA HIS A 203 3.04 11.77 -1.92
C HIS A 203 4.31 12.57 -1.60
N SER A 204 5.30 12.53 -2.47
CA SER A 204 6.55 13.28 -2.34
C SER A 204 7.11 13.63 -3.72
N SER A 205 8.08 12.85 -4.20
CA SER A 205 8.67 12.95 -5.53
C SER A 205 8.99 11.55 -6.04
N TYR A 206 9.43 11.44 -7.30
CA TYR A 206 9.89 10.17 -7.84
C TYR A 206 11.10 9.67 -7.04
N PRO A 207 11.06 8.41 -6.57
CA PRO A 207 12.20 7.83 -5.88
C PRO A 207 13.36 7.72 -6.87
N LYS A 208 14.58 7.99 -6.39
CA LYS A 208 15.78 7.72 -7.16
C LYS A 208 16.09 6.24 -7.03
N ALA A 209 16.07 5.52 -8.15
CA ALA A 209 16.51 4.13 -8.18
C ALA A 209 17.97 4.05 -7.71
N ILE A 210 18.25 3.16 -6.76
CA ILE A 210 19.61 2.82 -6.37
C ILE A 210 19.99 1.57 -7.18
N PRO A 211 21.01 1.65 -8.06
CA PRO A 211 21.46 0.49 -8.82
C PRO A 211 21.86 -0.66 -7.88
N HIS A 212 21.44 -1.88 -8.21
CA HIS A 212 21.85 -3.14 -7.57
C HIS A 212 21.29 -3.45 -6.16
N LEU A 213 20.25 -2.75 -5.70
CA LEU A 213 19.41 -3.23 -4.61
C LEU A 213 18.27 -4.08 -5.21
N GLU A 214 18.55 -5.37 -5.43
CA GLU A 214 17.55 -6.43 -5.71
C GLU A 214 17.08 -7.09 -4.41
#